data_AF-F6B8Y7-F1
#
_entry.id   AF-F6B8Y7-F1
#
_cell.length_a   1.000
_cell.length_b   1.000
_cell.length_c   1.000
_cell.angle_alpha   90.00
_cell.angle_beta   90.00
_cell.angle_gamma   90.00
#
_symmetry.space_group_name_H-M   'P 1'
#
loop_
_entity.id
_entity.type
_entity.pdbx_description
1 polymer ?
#
loop_
_entity_poly.entity_id
_entity_poly.type
_entity_poly.pdbx_seq_one_letter_code
_entity_poly.pdbx_strand_id
1 'polypeptide(L)' 'MMQEQGELTYCPQTDRWIFTSRLSNYSLHCGEALMLWLDGYWLPCRIELGNQWYVIFRNAAFDLKPGQVYRATV' A
#
# COMPACT_ATOMS: atom_id res chain seq x y z
N MET A 1 -17.24 0.06 -9.56
CA MET A 1 -16.58 -1.23 -9.26
C MET A 1 -16.32 -1.27 -7.77
N MET A 2 -16.57 -2.41 -7.11
CA MET A 2 -16.38 -2.53 -5.66
C MET A 2 -14.88 -2.70 -5.39
N GLN A 3 -14.27 -1.68 -4.78
CA GLN A 3 -12.87 -1.72 -4.35
C GLN A 3 -12.72 -2.80 -3.27
N GLU A 4 -11.77 -3.73 -3.45
CA GLU A 4 -11.59 -4.85 -2.54
C GLU A 4 -10.73 -4.43 -1.36
N GLN A 5 -11.20 -4.65 -0.13
CA GLN A 5 -10.42 -4.36 1.07
C GLN A 5 -9.52 -5.54 1.40
N GLY A 6 -8.29 -5.22 1.80
CA GLY A 6 -7.29 -6.19 2.17
C GLY A 6 -6.19 -5.57 3.02
N GLU A 7 -5.07 -6.26 3.08
CA GLU A 7 -3.91 -5.91 3.86
C GLU A 7 -2.70 -5.75 2.96
N LEU A 8 -1.90 -4.73 3.26
CA LEU A 8 -0.62 -4.48 2.64
C LEU A 8 0.48 -4.90 3.62
N THR A 9 1.33 -5.82 3.16
CA THR A 9 2.44 -6.38 3.95
C THR A 9 3.73 -6.36 3.15
N TYR A 10 4.86 -6.18 3.82
CA TYR A 10 6.17 -6.17 3.17
C TYR A 10 6.73 -7.59 3.01
N CYS A 11 7.20 -7.92 1.80
CA CYS A 11 7.87 -9.17 1.47
C CYS A 11 9.38 -8.93 1.30
N PRO A 12 10.22 -9.37 2.26
CA PRO A 12 11.67 -9.16 2.21
C PRO A 12 12.37 -9.86 1.03
N GLN A 13 11.81 -10.97 0.53
CA GLN A 13 12.41 -11.77 -0.53
C GLN A 13 12.37 -11.05 -1.88
N THR A 14 11.34 -10.23 -2.10
CA THR A 14 11.15 -9.50 -3.36
C THR A 14 11.35 -7.99 -3.21
N ASP A 15 11.59 -7.51 -1.98
CA ASP A 15 11.62 -6.09 -1.61
C ASP A 15 10.40 -5.33 -2.15
N ARG A 16 9.21 -5.86 -1.84
CA ARG A 16 7.92 -5.33 -2.34
C ARG A 16 6.84 -5.37 -1.29
N TRP A 17 5.87 -4.49 -1.44
CA TRP A 17 4.61 -4.56 -0.71
C TRP A 17 3.61 -5.44 -1.46
N ILE A 18 3.02 -6.39 -0.75
CA ILE A 18 2.03 -7.33 -1.28
C ILE A 18 0.67 -6.94 -0.72
N PHE A 19 -0.27 -6.72 -1.63
CA PHE A 19 -1.68 -6.60 -1.29
C PHE A 19 -2.29 -8.00 -1.23
N THR A 20 -2.92 -8.34 -0.10
CA THR A 20 -3.63 -9.59 0.11
C THR A 20 -5.05 -9.31 0.55
N SER A 21 -6.01 -9.90 -0.14
CA SER A 21 -7.44 -9.86 0.16
C SER A 21 -8.01 -11.26 0.05
N ARG A 22 -9.35 -11.38 0.07
CA ARG A 22 -10.01 -12.68 -0.12
C ARG A 22 -9.87 -13.18 -1.57
N LEU A 23 -9.82 -12.26 -2.54
CA LEU A 23 -9.83 -12.58 -3.96
C LEU A 23 -8.48 -12.35 -4.65
N SER A 24 -7.59 -11.57 -4.05
CA SER A 24 -6.38 -11.08 -4.70
C SER A 24 -5.15 -11.26 -3.82
N ASN A 25 -4.04 -11.62 -4.45
CA ASN A 25 -2.71 -11.60 -3.84
C ASN A 25 -1.71 -11.17 -4.92
N TYR A 26 -1.18 -9.96 -4.81
CA TYR A 26 -0.21 -9.47 -5.80
C TYR A 26 0.73 -8.42 -5.22
N SER A 27 1.92 -8.33 -5.80
CA SER A 27 2.93 -7.36 -5.43
C SER A 27 2.70 -6.03 -6.13
N LEU A 28 2.83 -4.93 -5.39
CA LEU A 28 2.76 -3.59 -5.95
C LEU A 28 4.07 -3.15 -6.62
N HIS A 29 3.91 -2.22 -7.55
CA HIS A 29 4.93 -1.54 -8.33
C HIS A 29 4.78 -0.02 -8.19
N CYS A 30 5.88 0.70 -8.41
CA CYS A 30 5.85 2.17 -8.45
C CYS A 30 4.80 2.66 -9.46
N GLY A 31 4.07 3.70 -9.06
CA GLY A 31 3.03 4.31 -9.88
C GLY A 31 1.63 3.74 -9.67
N GLU A 32 1.48 2.60 -9.00
CA GLU A 32 0.17 2.00 -8.74
C GLU A 32 -0.63 2.80 -7.69
N ALA A 33 -1.94 2.91 -7.94
CA ALA A 33 -2.88 3.58 -7.06
C ALA A 33 -3.46 2.60 -6.03
N LEU A 34 -3.65 3.07 -4.81
CA LEU A 34 -4.30 2.35 -3.72
C LEU A 34 -4.96 3.34 -2.77
N MET A 35 -5.88 2.91 -1.92
CA MET A 35 -6.23 3.68 -0.73
C MET A 35 -5.73 3.00 0.53
N LEU A 36 -5.13 3.78 1.44
CA LEU A 36 -4.75 3.31 2.77
C LEU A 36 -5.73 3.83 3.82
N TRP A 37 -6.08 2.98 4.79
CA TRP A 37 -6.81 3.39 5.97
C TRP A 37 -5.85 3.95 7.02
N LEU A 38 -5.80 5.27 7.13
CA LEU A 38 -4.94 5.99 8.07
C LEU A 38 -5.77 7.04 8.81
N ASP A 39 -5.59 7.13 10.12
CA ASP A 39 -6.28 8.09 10.99
C ASP A 39 -7.82 8.09 10.87
N GLY A 40 -8.42 6.93 10.60
CA GLY A 40 -9.88 6.81 10.48
C GLY A 40 -10.46 7.22 9.11
N TYR A 41 -9.62 7.45 8.10
CA TYR A 41 -10.06 7.79 6.74
C TYR A 41 -9.35 6.95 5.69
N TRP A 42 -10.01 6.75 4.54
CA TRP A 42 -9.37 6.20 3.34
C TRP A 42 -8.67 7.32 2.57
N LEU A 43 -7.35 7.26 2.51
CA LEU A 43 -6.53 8.21 1.77
C LEU A 43 -6.17 7.64 0.40
N PRO A 44 -6.51 8.30 -0.72
CA PRO A 44 -6.02 7.91 -2.03
C PRO A 44 -4.52 8.19 -2.14
N CYS A 45 -3.79 7.16 -2.50
CA CYS A 45 -2.34 7.11 -2.49
C CYS A 45 -1.81 6.60 -3.82
N ARG A 46 -0.56 6.94 -4.11
CA ARG A 46 0.27 6.26 -5.11
C ARG A 46 1.50 5.71 -4.43
N ILE A 47 1.82 4.44 -4.65
CA ILE A 47 3.02 3.81 -4.07
C ILE A 47 4.23 4.09 -4.95
N GLU A 48 5.37 4.35 -4.32
CA GLU A 48 6.65 4.65 -4.96
C GLU A 48 7.81 4.05 -4.14
N LEU A 49 8.99 3.95 -4.76
CA LEU A 49 10.22 3.49 -4.13
C LEU A 49 11.30 4.58 -4.21
N GLY A 50 11.80 4.99 -3.05
CA GLY A 50 12.96 5.87 -2.89
C GLY A 50 14.04 5.17 -2.07
N ASN A 51 14.54 5.80 -1.01
CA ASN A 51 15.41 5.13 -0.03
C ASN A 51 14.67 4.05 0.78
N GLN A 52 13.35 4.18 0.89
CA GLN A 52 12.41 3.20 1.44
C GLN A 52 11.15 3.24 0.57
N TRP A 53 10.32 2.20 0.64
CA TRP A 53 8.98 2.23 0.06
C TRP A 53 8.10 3.27 0.78
N TYR A 54 7.38 4.07 0.00
CA TYR A 54 6.52 5.12 0.54
C TYR A 54 5.27 5.28 -0.32
N VAL A 55 4.27 5.94 0.25
CA VAL A 55 3.10 6.40 -0.50
C VAL A 55 3.09 7.92 -0.57
N ILE A 56 2.64 8.44 -1.70
CA ILE A 56 2.35 9.86 -1.90
C ILE A 56 0.85 10.06 -1.82
N PHE A 57 0.41 11.02 -1.01
CA PHE A 57 -0.99 11.43 -0.91
C PHE A 57 -1.04 12.97 -0.79
N ARG A 58 -1.85 13.60 -1.65
CA ARG A 58 -1.94 15.06 -1.76
C ARG A 58 -0.54 15.70 -1.90
N ASN A 59 -0.09 16.43 -0.87
CA ASN A 59 1.19 17.14 -0.80
C ASN A 59 2.15 16.54 0.25
N ALA A 60 1.90 15.30 0.69
CA ALA A 60 2.69 14.62 1.70
C ALA A 60 3.12 13.23 1.23
N ALA A 61 4.11 12.69 1.92
CA ALA A 61 4.60 11.33 1.75
C ALA A 61 4.59 10.61 3.10
N PHE A 62 4.34 9.30 3.07
CA PHE A 62 4.37 8.44 4.25
C PHE A 62 5.19 7.20 3.93
N ASP A 63 6.30 7.04 4.64
CA ASP A 63 7.13 5.84 4.55
C ASP A 63 6.38 4.64 5.09
N LEU A 64 6.27 3.60 4.27
CA LEU A 64 5.79 2.31 4.72
C LEU A 64 6.91 1.63 5.51
N LYS A 65 6.58 1.06 6.67
CA LYS A 65 7.56 0.47 7.58
C LYS A 65 7.49 -1.05 7.51
N PRO A 66 8.56 -1.75 7.08
CA PRO A 66 8.64 -3.21 7.16
C PRO A 66 8.26 -3.72 8.56
N GLY A 67 7.45 -4.77 8.62
CA GLY A 67 6.89 -5.32 9.87
C GLY A 67 5.56 -4.70 10.31
N GLN A 68 5.10 -3.62 9.68
CA GLN A 68 3.73 -3.13 9.84
C GLN A 68 2.79 -3.73 8.79
N VAL A 69 1.52 -3.84 9.17
CA VAL A 69 0.42 -4.22 8.29
C VAL A 69 -0.48 -3.01 8.11
N TYR A 70 -0.77 -2.65 6.87
CA TYR A 70 -1.67 -1.54 6.55
C TYR A 70 -2.95 -2.07 5.94
N ARG A 71 -4.11 -1.57 6.40
CA ARG A 71 -5.37 -1.82 5.72
C ARG A 71 -5.40 -1.00 4.43
N ALA A 72 -5.69 -1.67 3.33
CA ALA A 72 -5.63 -1.10 2.00
C ALA A 72 -6.84 -1.50 1.15
N THR A 73 -7.04 -0.76 0.07
CA THR A 73 -7.92 -1.15 -1.03
C THR A 73 -7.27 -0.75 -2.35
N VAL A 74 -7.56 -1.52 -3.39
CA VAL A 74 -6.97 -1.43 -4.73
C VAL A 74 -8.04 -1.55 -5.80
#